data_AF-A0A847FAF7-F1
#
_entry.id   AF-A0A847FAF7-F1
#
_cell.length_a   1.000
_cell.length_b   1.000
_cell.length_c   1.000
_cell.angle_alpha   90.00
_cell.angle_beta   90.00
_cell.angle_gamma   90.00
#
_symmetry.space_group_name_H-M   'P 1'
#
loop_
_entity.id
_entity.type
_entity.pdbx_description
1 polymer ?
#
loop_
_entity_poly.entity_id
_entity_poly.type
_entity_poly.pdbx_seq_one_letter_code
_entity_poly.pdbx_strand_id
1 'polypeptide(L)'
;PDAARSLPLAGPQKHLNIHGDNLGNVVQYMQRDQKNKFKAILDRIAAKIPGINKIEAKPTDDGRILLCFNSNGYKDPFYAQQMSDGTLKVFAYLLLLEDPTPPPFLCIEEPENGLYHKLLETLANEFREHAKNKKNGSQVFITTHQPYFVNALEPEEVWILDKGDDGFSTIRRASEDSIVSNLVAEGLPLGGLWYSDYMDAR
;
A
#
# COMPACT_ATOMS: atom_id res chain seq x y z
N PRO A 1 -4.94 -11.04 -3.62
CA PRO A 1 -4.15 -11.21 -4.87
C PRO A 1 -4.91 -11.97 -5.96
N ASP A 2 -5.49 -13.13 -5.65
CA ASP A 2 -6.25 -13.93 -6.63
C ASP A 2 -7.45 -13.21 -7.23
N ALA A 3 -8.17 -12.48 -6.38
CA ALA A 3 -9.21 -11.55 -6.76
C ALA A 3 -8.77 -10.57 -7.86
N ALA A 4 -7.58 -9.96 -7.72
CA ALA A 4 -7.01 -9.00 -8.66
C ALA A 4 -6.53 -9.62 -10.00
N ARG A 5 -6.37 -10.95 -10.06
CA ARG A 5 -6.00 -11.68 -11.29
C ARG A 5 -7.19 -12.00 -12.18
N SER A 6 -8.39 -11.98 -11.62
CA SER A 6 -9.61 -12.30 -12.34
C SER A 6 -9.93 -11.23 -13.37
N LEU A 7 -10.40 -11.66 -14.55
CA LEU A 7 -10.96 -10.73 -15.53
C LEU A 7 -12.40 -10.46 -15.12
N PRO A 8 -12.77 -9.19 -14.87
CA PRO A 8 -14.04 -8.91 -14.25
C PRO A 8 -15.22 -9.19 -15.19
N LEU A 9 -16.30 -9.75 -14.62
CA LEU A 9 -17.55 -10.03 -15.32
C LEU A 9 -18.47 -8.79 -15.42
N ALA A 10 -18.23 -7.78 -14.58
CA ALA A 10 -19.01 -6.55 -14.50
C ALA A 10 -18.37 -5.39 -15.30
N GLY A 11 -19.12 -4.32 -15.55
CA GLY A 11 -18.66 -3.12 -16.27
C GLY A 11 -17.68 -2.24 -15.47
N PRO A 12 -17.20 -1.12 -16.04
CA PRO A 12 -16.23 -0.23 -15.39
C PRO A 12 -16.71 0.28 -14.01
N GLN A 13 -15.80 0.34 -13.05
CA GLN A 13 -16.08 0.84 -11.70
C GLN A 13 -15.04 1.89 -11.32
N LYS A 14 -15.46 2.93 -10.60
CA LYS A 14 -14.59 4.07 -10.31
C LYS A 14 -13.59 3.81 -9.18
N HIS A 15 -13.97 3.01 -8.19
CA HIS A 15 -13.23 2.82 -6.94
C HIS A 15 -12.92 1.35 -6.74
N LEU A 16 -11.76 1.04 -6.14
CA LEU A 16 -11.48 -0.30 -5.64
C LEU A 16 -12.46 -0.62 -4.50
N ASN A 17 -13.01 -1.83 -4.49
CA ASN A 17 -13.83 -2.29 -3.39
C ASN A 17 -12.95 -2.85 -2.25
N ILE A 18 -13.59 -3.21 -1.13
CA ILE A 18 -12.91 -3.71 0.08
C ILE A 18 -12.12 -5.01 -0.14
N HIS A 19 -12.41 -5.76 -1.21
CA HIS A 19 -11.74 -7.03 -1.52
C HIS A 19 -10.67 -6.89 -2.61
N GLY A 20 -10.65 -5.77 -3.34
CA GLY A 20 -9.75 -5.51 -4.46
C GLY A 20 -9.96 -6.42 -5.68
N ASP A 21 -11.08 -7.15 -5.75
CA ASP A 21 -11.40 -8.07 -6.86
C ASP A 21 -11.87 -7.34 -8.13
N ASN A 22 -12.24 -6.06 -7.99
CA ASN A 22 -12.65 -5.20 -9.09
C ASN A 22 -11.48 -4.39 -9.69
N LEU A 23 -10.21 -4.78 -9.44
CA LEU A 23 -9.03 -4.08 -9.95
C LEU A 23 -9.09 -3.87 -11.47
N GLY A 24 -9.49 -4.91 -12.21
CA GLY A 24 -9.67 -4.83 -13.66
C GLY A 24 -10.71 -3.78 -14.08
N ASN A 25 -11.79 -3.62 -13.31
CA ASN A 25 -12.85 -2.64 -13.58
C ASN A 25 -12.37 -1.20 -13.38
N VAL A 26 -11.56 -0.98 -12.34
CA VAL A 26 -10.98 0.34 -12.03
C VAL A 26 -9.97 0.74 -13.08
N VAL A 27 -9.09 -0.19 -13.46
CA VAL A 27 -8.14 0.00 -14.57
C VAL A 27 -8.88 0.31 -15.86
N GLN A 28 -9.97 -0.40 -16.17
CA GLN A 28 -10.78 -0.15 -17.35
C GLN A 28 -11.44 1.23 -17.33
N TYR A 29 -12.00 1.62 -16.19
CA TYR A 29 -12.59 2.95 -15.99
C TYR A 29 -11.54 4.06 -16.21
N MET A 30 -10.38 3.97 -15.55
CA MET A 30 -9.33 4.97 -15.65
C MET A 30 -8.73 5.06 -17.06
N GLN A 31 -8.56 3.93 -17.74
CA GLN A 31 -8.06 3.89 -19.12
C GLN A 31 -9.04 4.54 -20.10
N ARG A 32 -10.35 4.33 -19.92
CA ARG A 32 -11.38 4.87 -20.82
C ARG A 32 -11.62 6.36 -20.59
N ASP A 33 -11.78 6.75 -19.33
CA ASP A 33 -12.25 8.10 -18.98
C ASP A 33 -11.09 9.09 -18.75
N GLN A 34 -9.88 8.60 -18.42
CA GLN A 34 -8.74 9.44 -18.03
C GLN A 34 -7.38 8.95 -18.55
N LYS A 35 -7.32 8.43 -19.79
CA LYS A 35 -6.14 7.77 -20.39
C LYS A 35 -4.77 8.42 -20.08
N ASN A 36 -4.63 9.73 -20.28
CA ASN A 36 -3.34 10.41 -20.06
C ASN A 36 -2.95 10.50 -18.58
N LYS A 37 -3.93 10.75 -17.70
CA LYS A 37 -3.70 10.75 -16.25
C LYS A 37 -3.39 9.35 -15.75
N PHE A 38 -4.12 8.36 -16.25
CA PHE A 38 -3.92 6.97 -15.88
C PHE A 38 -2.54 6.46 -16.32
N LYS A 39 -2.08 6.82 -17.52
CA LYS A 39 -0.70 6.53 -17.95
C LYS A 39 0.32 7.13 -16.96
N ALA A 40 0.15 8.38 -16.56
CA ALA A 40 1.05 9.00 -15.58
C ALA A 40 1.00 8.32 -14.20
N ILE A 41 -0.18 7.82 -13.78
CA ILE A 41 -0.33 6.98 -12.58
C ILE A 41 0.47 5.70 -12.74
N LEU A 42 0.29 4.97 -13.85
CA LEU A 42 1.03 3.73 -14.13
C LEU A 42 2.54 3.93 -14.17
N ASP A 43 3.02 5.04 -14.74
CA ASP A 43 4.44 5.38 -14.78
C ASP A 43 4.99 5.65 -13.36
N ARG A 44 4.24 6.36 -12.50
CA ARG A 44 4.61 6.56 -11.08
C ARG A 44 4.62 5.26 -10.29
N ILE A 45 3.62 4.40 -10.50
CA ILE A 45 3.54 3.10 -9.81
C ILE A 45 4.69 2.20 -10.25
N ALA A 46 5.00 2.14 -11.55
CA ALA A 46 6.11 1.33 -12.08
C ALA A 46 7.44 1.72 -11.43
N ALA A 47 7.72 3.03 -11.28
CA ALA A 47 8.95 3.53 -10.67
C ALA A 47 9.13 3.10 -9.19
N LYS A 48 8.05 2.71 -8.50
CA LYS A 48 8.05 2.31 -7.08
C LYS A 48 8.14 0.80 -6.87
N ILE A 49 7.98 -0.01 -7.92
CA ILE A 49 8.00 -1.48 -7.82
C ILE A 49 9.34 -2.02 -8.34
N PRO A 50 10.19 -2.62 -7.48
CA PRO A 50 11.47 -3.19 -7.87
C PRO A 50 11.32 -4.20 -9.01
N GLY A 51 12.16 -4.04 -10.03
CA GLY A 51 12.20 -4.92 -11.19
C GLY A 51 11.20 -4.55 -12.29
N ILE A 52 10.22 -3.66 -12.05
CA ILE A 52 9.27 -3.22 -13.06
C ILE A 52 9.71 -1.90 -13.66
N ASN A 53 9.83 -1.86 -14.99
CA ASN A 53 10.20 -0.64 -15.73
C ASN A 53 8.99 0.14 -16.19
N LYS A 54 7.92 -0.56 -16.57
CA LYS A 54 6.77 0.04 -17.23
C LYS A 54 5.54 -0.82 -17.05
N ILE A 55 4.44 -0.19 -16.66
CA ILE A 55 3.11 -0.81 -16.60
C ILE A 55 2.25 -0.20 -17.71
N GLU A 56 1.58 -1.04 -18.48
CA GLU A 56 0.69 -0.60 -19.57
C GLU A 56 -0.67 -1.25 -19.44
N ALA A 57 -1.72 -0.48 -19.73
CA ALA A 57 -3.08 -0.98 -19.91
C ALA A 57 -3.39 -1.06 -21.41
N LYS A 58 -3.49 -2.28 -21.96
CA LYS A 58 -3.78 -2.53 -23.37
C LYS A 58 -5.20 -3.04 -23.56
N PRO A 59 -6.02 -2.41 -24.42
CA PRO A 59 -7.31 -2.96 -24.78
C PRO A 59 -7.14 -4.23 -25.62
N THR A 60 -8.01 -5.20 -25.41
CA THR A 60 -8.17 -6.38 -26.25
C THR A 60 -9.30 -6.16 -27.25
N ASP A 61 -9.35 -6.99 -28.29
CA ASP A 61 -10.36 -6.89 -29.37
C ASP A 61 -11.81 -7.05 -28.86
N ASP A 62 -11.98 -7.75 -27.74
CA ASP A 62 -13.27 -7.92 -27.05
C ASP A 62 -13.58 -6.82 -26.02
N GLY A 63 -12.80 -5.75 -25.99
CA GLY A 63 -13.04 -4.56 -25.17
C GLY A 63 -12.61 -4.66 -23.70
N ARG A 64 -11.94 -5.75 -23.31
CA ARG A 64 -11.29 -5.89 -21.99
C ARG A 64 -9.97 -5.10 -21.95
N ILE A 65 -9.44 -4.90 -20.75
CA ILE A 65 -8.12 -4.29 -20.55
C ILE A 65 -7.18 -5.32 -19.93
N LEU A 66 -6.02 -5.49 -20.54
CA LEU A 66 -4.90 -6.27 -20.00
C LEU A 66 -3.85 -5.35 -19.39
N LEU A 67 -3.47 -5.63 -18.15
CA LEU A 67 -2.29 -5.03 -17.54
C LEU A 67 -1.04 -5.81 -17.96
N CYS A 68 -0.07 -5.08 -18.51
CA CYS A 68 1.22 -5.57 -18.93
C CYS A 68 2.31 -4.95 -18.06
N PHE A 69 3.08 -5.79 -17.38
CA PHE A 69 4.19 -5.42 -16.52
C PHE A 69 5.50 -5.75 -17.24
N ASN A 70 6.22 -4.73 -17.69
CA ASN A 70 7.51 -4.90 -18.35
C ASN A 70 8.61 -4.91 -17.28
N SER A 71 9.37 -6.00 -17.23
CA SER A 71 10.42 -6.22 -16.24
C SER A 71 11.82 -6.13 -16.85
N ASN A 72 12.80 -5.73 -16.05
CA ASN A 72 14.20 -5.70 -16.47
C ASN A 72 14.69 -7.08 -16.92
N GLY A 73 15.34 -7.13 -18.08
CA GLY A 73 15.93 -8.37 -18.61
C GLY A 73 14.98 -9.28 -19.40
N TYR A 74 13.70 -8.89 -19.57
CA TYR A 74 12.73 -9.64 -20.36
C TYR A 74 12.28 -8.84 -21.59
N LYS A 75 12.15 -9.53 -22.73
CA LYS A 75 11.66 -8.94 -23.99
C LYS A 75 10.14 -8.78 -24.00
N ASP A 76 9.44 -9.76 -23.44
CA ASP A 76 7.98 -9.81 -23.42
C ASP A 76 7.46 -9.38 -22.03
N PRO A 77 6.30 -8.68 -21.98
CA PRO A 77 5.70 -8.28 -20.71
C PRO A 77 5.06 -9.47 -19.99
N PHE A 78 4.98 -9.38 -18.67
CA PHE A 78 4.16 -10.27 -17.85
C PHE A 78 2.75 -9.72 -17.74
N TYR A 79 1.75 -10.58 -17.85
CA TYR A 79 0.37 -10.22 -17.55
C TYR A 79 0.09 -10.32 -16.05
N ALA A 80 -0.97 -9.65 -15.56
CA ALA A 80 -1.34 -9.68 -14.14
C ALA A 80 -1.40 -11.10 -13.55
N GLN A 81 -1.88 -12.09 -14.31
CA GLN A 81 -1.97 -13.49 -13.88
C GLN A 81 -0.60 -14.13 -13.60
N GLN A 82 0.48 -13.62 -14.22
CA GLN A 82 1.84 -14.11 -14.08
C GLN A 82 2.64 -13.36 -13.00
N MET A 83 2.09 -12.29 -12.44
CA MET A 83 2.77 -11.48 -11.43
C MET A 83 2.71 -12.16 -10.06
N SER A 84 3.76 -11.97 -9.25
CA SER A 84 3.76 -12.40 -7.84
C SER A 84 2.67 -11.68 -7.04
N ASP A 85 2.17 -12.33 -5.98
CA ASP A 85 1.16 -11.78 -5.09
C ASP A 85 1.55 -10.42 -4.53
N GLY A 86 2.79 -10.29 -4.06
CA GLY A 86 3.31 -9.04 -3.50
C GLY A 86 3.33 -7.90 -4.52
N THR A 87 3.65 -8.19 -5.79
CA THR A 87 3.64 -7.16 -6.84
C THR A 87 2.23 -6.65 -7.12
N LEU A 88 1.25 -7.56 -7.24
CA LEU A 88 -0.14 -7.18 -7.44
C LEU A 88 -0.72 -6.44 -6.23
N LYS A 89 -0.33 -6.84 -5.02
CA LYS A 89 -0.77 -6.19 -3.77
C LYS A 89 -0.26 -4.75 -3.68
N VAL A 90 1.03 -4.54 -3.95
CA VAL A 90 1.61 -3.18 -4.01
C VAL A 90 0.99 -2.36 -5.13
N PHE A 91 0.81 -2.95 -6.32
CA PHE A 91 0.12 -2.26 -7.40
C PHE A 91 -1.29 -1.81 -6.99
N ALA A 92 -2.06 -2.68 -6.32
CA ALA A 92 -3.41 -2.37 -5.86
C ALA A 92 -3.41 -1.26 -4.80
N TYR A 93 -2.50 -1.29 -3.81
CA TYR A 93 -2.38 -0.21 -2.83
C TYR A 93 -2.01 1.12 -3.48
N LEU A 94 -1.00 1.14 -4.35
CA LEU A 94 -0.59 2.39 -5.00
C LEU A 94 -1.69 2.92 -5.93
N LEU A 95 -2.45 2.05 -6.60
CA LEU A 95 -3.59 2.46 -7.40
C LEU A 95 -4.73 3.03 -6.53
N LEU A 96 -4.97 2.45 -5.36
CA LEU A 96 -5.96 2.92 -4.38
C LEU A 96 -5.62 4.35 -3.89
N LEU A 97 -4.35 4.63 -3.62
CA LEU A 97 -3.89 5.96 -3.19
C LEU A 97 -3.93 7.00 -4.31
N GLU A 98 -3.89 6.56 -5.57
CA GLU A 98 -3.96 7.42 -6.75
C GLU A 98 -5.41 7.70 -7.21
N ASP A 99 -6.42 7.25 -6.45
CA ASP A 99 -7.82 7.56 -6.72
C ASP A 99 -8.05 9.10 -6.65
N PRO A 100 -8.59 9.72 -7.71
CA PRO A 100 -8.86 11.16 -7.72
C PRO A 100 -9.89 11.62 -6.66
N THR A 101 -10.68 10.70 -6.13
CA THR A 101 -11.75 10.94 -5.15
C THR A 101 -11.74 9.81 -4.12
N PRO A 102 -10.67 9.70 -3.31
CA PRO A 102 -10.51 8.56 -2.42
C PRO A 102 -11.53 8.62 -1.28
N PRO A 103 -11.84 7.48 -0.62
CA PRO A 103 -12.66 7.50 0.58
C PRO A 103 -12.00 8.37 1.66
N PRO A 104 -12.77 9.09 2.50
CA PRO A 104 -12.20 9.97 3.51
C PRO A 104 -11.42 9.22 4.60
N PHE A 105 -11.72 7.93 4.79
CA PHE A 105 -11.06 7.07 5.78
C PHE A 105 -10.73 5.72 5.15
N LEU A 106 -9.49 5.27 5.35
CA LEU A 106 -8.94 4.04 4.80
C LEU A 106 -8.34 3.19 5.90
N CYS A 107 -8.94 2.03 6.16
CA CYS A 107 -8.40 1.02 7.07
C CYS A 107 -7.70 -0.08 6.29
N ILE A 108 -6.47 -0.41 6.64
CA ILE A 108 -5.71 -1.49 6.01
C ILE A 108 -5.11 -2.37 7.09
N GLU A 109 -5.40 -3.67 6.98
CA GLU A 109 -4.92 -4.69 7.89
C GLU A 109 -3.70 -5.37 7.26
N GLU A 110 -2.59 -5.41 8.01
CA GLU A 110 -1.30 -6.01 7.63
C GLU A 110 -0.91 -5.76 6.16
N PRO A 111 -0.73 -4.47 5.75
CA PRO A 111 -0.36 -4.15 4.37
C PRO A 111 0.87 -4.91 3.89
N GLU A 112 1.81 -5.17 4.80
CA GLU A 112 3.08 -5.83 4.58
C GLU A 112 2.99 -7.34 4.34
N ASN A 113 1.87 -7.99 4.67
CA ASN A 113 1.75 -9.44 4.55
C ASN A 113 1.90 -9.89 3.09
N GLY A 114 2.89 -10.76 2.82
CA GLY A 114 3.24 -11.22 1.48
C GLY A 114 4.01 -10.22 0.62
N LEU A 115 4.48 -9.10 1.20
CA LEU A 115 5.34 -8.12 0.52
C LEU A 115 6.82 -8.40 0.75
N TYR A 116 7.63 -8.05 -0.25
CA TYR A 116 9.08 -8.08 -0.11
C TYR A 116 9.54 -6.92 0.81
N HIS A 117 10.40 -7.20 1.78
CA HIS A 117 10.77 -6.26 2.84
C HIS A 117 11.29 -4.89 2.34
N LYS A 118 11.94 -4.83 1.16
CA LYS A 118 12.43 -3.55 0.58
C LYS A 118 11.30 -2.61 0.14
N LEU A 119 10.06 -3.09 0.04
CA LEU A 119 8.89 -2.30 -0.36
C LEU A 119 8.17 -1.67 0.83
N LEU A 120 8.46 -2.11 2.06
CA LEU A 120 7.70 -1.69 3.24
C LEU A 120 7.88 -0.19 3.52
N GLU A 121 9.12 0.29 3.46
CA GLU A 121 9.43 1.71 3.63
C GLU A 121 8.79 2.57 2.54
N THR A 122 8.88 2.13 1.28
CA THR A 122 8.20 2.83 0.18
C THR A 122 6.70 2.88 0.42
N LEU A 123 6.08 1.76 0.80
CA LEU A 123 4.64 1.70 1.03
C LEU A 123 4.19 2.59 2.22
N ALA A 124 4.93 2.58 3.33
CA ALA A 124 4.66 3.45 4.47
C ALA A 124 4.74 4.94 4.08
N ASN A 125 5.77 5.32 3.30
CA ASN A 125 5.91 6.69 2.78
C ASN A 125 4.73 7.08 1.89
N GLU A 126 4.25 6.19 1.04
CA GLU A 126 3.09 6.44 0.17
C GLU A 126 1.81 6.66 0.96
N PHE A 127 1.57 5.85 2.01
CA PHE A 127 0.44 6.07 2.92
C PHE A 127 0.54 7.42 3.63
N ARG A 128 1.74 7.79 4.11
CA ARG A 128 1.97 9.09 4.77
C ARG A 128 1.71 10.26 3.84
N GLU A 129 2.27 10.23 2.63
CA GLU A 129 2.09 11.30 1.65
C GLU A 129 0.63 11.43 1.20
N HIS A 130 -0.06 10.30 1.02
CA HIS A 130 -1.51 10.30 0.79
C HIS A 130 -2.28 10.94 1.94
N ALA A 131 -1.96 10.58 3.19
CA ALA A 131 -2.63 11.13 4.37
C ALA A 131 -2.38 12.63 4.58
N LYS A 132 -1.21 13.13 4.18
CA LYS A 132 -0.86 14.57 4.23
C LYS A 132 -1.56 15.40 3.15
N ASN A 133 -2.11 14.78 2.10
CA ASN A 133 -2.74 15.50 1.00
C ASN A 133 -4.07 16.13 1.44
N LYS A 134 -4.07 17.44 1.70
CA LYS A 134 -5.27 18.17 2.18
C LYS A 134 -6.42 18.27 1.18
N LYS A 135 -6.16 18.07 -0.12
CA LYS A 135 -7.19 18.22 -1.16
C LYS A 135 -7.83 16.88 -1.51
N ASN A 136 -7.00 15.85 -1.70
CA ASN A 136 -7.40 14.55 -2.20
C ASN A 136 -6.76 13.40 -1.40
N GLY A 137 -6.57 13.57 -0.10
CA GLY A 137 -6.05 12.53 0.80
C GLY A 137 -7.13 11.87 1.63
N SER A 138 -6.74 10.81 2.33
CA SER A 138 -7.59 10.06 3.28
C SER A 138 -6.94 10.04 4.65
N GLN A 139 -7.73 9.98 5.71
CA GLN A 139 -7.20 9.48 6.99
C GLN A 139 -6.88 7.98 6.82
N VAL A 140 -5.67 7.58 7.13
CA VAL A 140 -5.21 6.20 6.97
C VAL A 140 -5.01 5.57 8.34
N PHE A 141 -5.59 4.39 8.55
CA PHE A 141 -5.44 3.57 9.75
C PHE A 141 -4.89 2.20 9.36
N ILE A 142 -3.71 1.88 9.87
CA ILE A 142 -2.99 0.64 9.53
C ILE A 142 -2.78 -0.16 10.80
N THR A 143 -3.02 -1.47 10.72
CA THR A 143 -2.56 -2.43 11.73
C THR A 143 -1.39 -3.21 11.16
N THR A 144 -0.37 -3.48 11.99
CA THR A 144 0.81 -4.23 11.59
C THR A 144 1.39 -4.97 12.79
N HIS A 145 1.94 -6.16 12.53
CA HIS A 145 2.75 -6.91 13.47
C HIS A 145 4.24 -6.93 13.08
N GLN A 146 4.65 -6.10 12.11
CA GLN A 146 5.95 -6.19 11.47
C GLN A 146 6.85 -5.00 11.83
N PRO A 147 7.90 -5.22 12.65
CA PRO A 147 8.85 -4.17 13.03
C PRO A 147 9.47 -3.45 11.83
N TYR A 148 9.71 -4.13 10.71
CA TYR A 148 10.26 -3.51 9.51
C TYR A 148 9.35 -2.45 8.88
N PHE A 149 8.03 -2.60 9.00
CA PHE A 149 7.09 -1.57 8.55
C PHE A 149 7.12 -0.38 9.51
N VAL A 150 7.16 -0.65 10.82
CA VAL A 150 7.25 0.37 11.89
C VAL A 150 8.53 1.19 11.81
N ASN A 151 9.64 0.61 11.34
CA ASN A 151 10.90 1.33 11.10
C ASN A 151 10.76 2.52 10.14
N ALA A 152 9.77 2.48 9.26
CA ALA A 152 9.51 3.56 8.30
C ALA A 152 8.58 4.63 8.83
N LEU A 153 8.09 4.53 10.08
CA LEU A 153 7.13 5.42 10.72
C LEU A 153 7.79 6.33 11.76
N GLU A 154 7.16 7.48 12.00
CA GLU A 154 7.56 8.40 13.07
C GLU A 154 6.85 8.04 14.39
N PRO A 155 7.42 8.38 15.56
CA PRO A 155 6.80 8.10 16.86
C PRO A 155 5.37 8.66 17.01
N GLU A 156 5.06 9.79 16.36
CA GLU A 156 3.73 10.41 16.39
C GLU A 156 2.68 9.65 15.55
N GLU A 157 3.16 8.81 14.63
CA GLU A 157 2.34 8.02 13.71
C GLU A 157 2.01 6.62 14.26
N VAL A 158 2.65 6.21 15.37
CA VAL A 158 2.55 4.87 15.93
C VAL A 158 1.78 4.86 17.25
N TRP A 159 0.77 4.00 17.30
CA TRP A 159 0.02 3.68 18.50
C TRP A 159 0.30 2.23 18.90
N ILE A 160 0.64 2.05 20.17
CA ILE A 160 0.93 0.75 20.78
C ILE A 160 -0.34 0.31 21.50
N LEU A 161 -0.78 -0.92 21.22
CA LEU A 161 -1.91 -1.55 21.88
C LEU A 161 -1.37 -2.67 22.76
N ASP A 162 -1.52 -2.52 24.07
CA ASP A 162 -1.13 -3.51 25.06
C ASP A 162 -2.37 -4.18 25.64
N LYS A 163 -2.26 -5.46 26.02
CA LYS A 163 -3.32 -6.18 26.72
C LYS A 163 -2.99 -6.25 28.21
N GLY A 164 -3.82 -5.63 29.03
CA GLY A 164 -3.72 -5.70 30.49
C GLY A 164 -4.09 -7.09 31.04
N ASP A 165 -3.64 -7.35 32.25
CA ASP A 165 -3.96 -8.58 33.00
C ASP A 165 -5.46 -8.70 33.33
N ASP A 166 -6.18 -7.57 33.32
CA ASP A 166 -7.63 -7.48 33.46
C ASP A 166 -8.39 -7.87 32.17
N GLY A 167 -7.66 -8.17 31.09
CA GLY A 167 -8.20 -8.55 29.80
C GLY A 167 -8.60 -7.37 28.90
N PHE A 168 -8.45 -6.13 29.36
CA PHE A 168 -8.73 -4.93 28.57
C PHE A 168 -7.48 -4.46 27.81
N SER A 169 -7.68 -3.78 26.68
CA SER A 169 -6.58 -3.17 25.94
C SER A 169 -6.35 -1.73 26.37
N THR A 170 -5.09 -1.36 26.57
CA THR A 170 -4.67 0.04 26.69
C THR A 170 -4.05 0.48 25.37
N ILE A 171 -4.14 1.77 25.10
CA ILE A 171 -3.57 2.37 23.90
C ILE A 171 -2.76 3.60 24.29
N ARG A 172 -1.56 3.72 23.73
CA ARG A 172 -0.65 4.86 23.96
C ARG A 172 0.10 5.18 22.68
N ARG A 173 0.53 6.43 22.52
CA ARG A 173 1.33 6.82 21.35
C ARG A 173 2.81 6.57 21.65
N ALA A 174 3.58 6.12 20.66
CA ALA A 174 5.01 5.90 20.85
C ALA A 174 5.75 7.20 21.24
N SER A 175 5.32 8.35 20.71
CA SER A 175 5.85 9.67 21.06
C SER A 175 5.56 10.13 22.50
N GLU A 176 4.66 9.46 23.24
CA GLU A 176 4.39 9.78 24.64
C GLU A 176 5.46 9.20 25.58
N ASP A 177 6.25 8.23 25.10
CA ASP A 177 7.39 7.69 25.82
C ASP A 177 8.66 8.49 25.50
N SER A 178 9.18 9.21 26.50
CA SER A 178 10.39 10.01 26.35
C SER A 178 11.63 9.18 26.01
N ILE A 179 11.72 7.93 26.48
CA ILE A 179 12.86 7.05 26.19
C ILE A 179 12.82 6.68 24.71
N VAL A 180 11.66 6.24 24.22
CA VAL A 180 11.46 5.92 22.79
C VAL A 180 11.79 7.14 21.93
N SER A 181 11.22 8.29 22.25
CA SER A 181 11.41 9.53 21.48
C SER A 181 12.89 9.96 21.42
N ASN A 182 13.61 9.88 22.55
CA ASN A 182 15.03 10.21 22.61
C ASN A 182 15.89 9.21 21.81
N LEU A 183 15.60 7.91 21.90
CA LEU A 183 16.35 6.88 21.17
C LEU A 183 16.15 6.99 19.66
N VAL A 184 14.94 7.32 19.21
CA VAL A 184 14.65 7.59 17.79
C VAL A 184 15.40 8.85 17.31
N ALA A 185 15.47 9.89 18.14
CA ALA A 185 16.24 11.10 17.83
C ALA A 185 17.75 10.84 17.66
N GLU A 186 18.30 9.82 18.33
CA GLU A 186 19.67 9.33 18.16
C GLU A 186 19.84 8.37 16.96
N GLY A 187 18.78 8.16 16.17
CA GLY A 187 18.82 7.37 14.93
C GLY A 187 18.51 5.88 15.11
N LEU A 188 17.98 5.46 16.27
CA LEU A 188 17.53 4.08 16.44
C LEU A 188 16.16 3.88 15.76
N PRO A 189 16.01 2.83 14.94
CA PRO A 189 14.79 2.60 14.20
C PRO A 189 13.67 2.13 15.14
N LEU A 190 12.47 2.68 14.96
CA LEU A 190 11.32 2.50 15.85
C LEU A 190 10.92 1.03 16.03
N GLY A 191 10.86 0.25 14.95
CA GLY A 191 10.62 -1.19 15.03
C GLY A 191 11.75 -1.98 15.71
N GLY A 192 12.99 -1.50 15.66
CA GLY A 192 14.09 -2.10 16.43
C GLY A 192 13.91 -1.91 17.94
N LEU A 193 13.40 -0.75 18.35
CA LEU A 193 13.04 -0.47 19.74
C LEU A 193 11.86 -1.36 20.19
N TRP A 194 10.86 -1.51 19.33
CA TRP A 194 9.74 -2.42 19.60
C TRP A 194 10.22 -3.87 19.76
N TYR A 195 11.06 -4.36 18.85
CA TYR A 195 11.63 -5.72 18.91
C TYR A 195 12.51 -5.96 20.15
N SER A 196 13.00 -4.89 20.77
CA SER A 196 13.85 -4.93 21.97
C SER A 196 13.07 -4.63 23.25
N ASP A 197 11.74 -4.75 23.21
CA ASP A 197 10.79 -4.56 24.32
C ASP A 197 10.84 -3.14 24.95
N TYR A 198 11.39 -2.14 24.24
CA TYR A 198 11.35 -0.73 24.72
C TYR A 198 9.95 -0.11 24.58
N MET A 199 9.06 -0.76 23.85
CA MET A 199 7.67 -0.32 23.64
C MET A 199 6.64 -1.13 24.42
N ASP A 200 7.09 -2.06 25.25
CA ASP A 200 6.17 -2.88 26.04
C ASP A 200 5.81 -2.15 27.33
N ALA A 201 4.60 -2.41 27.84
CA ALA A 201 4.20 -1.90 29.15
C ALA A 201 5.15 -2.45 30.25
N ARG A 202 5.68 -1.55 31.08
CA ARG A 202 6.53 -1.88 32.23
C ARG A 202 5.74 -1.98 33.52
#